data_AF-A0A7R7WHV4-F1
#
_entry.id   AF-A0A7R7WHV4-F1
#
_cell.length_a   1.000
_cell.length_b   1.000
_cell.length_c   1.000
_cell.angle_alpha   90.00
_cell.angle_beta   90.00
_cell.angle_gamma   90.00
#
_symmetry.space_group_name_H-M   'P 1'
#
loop_
_entity.id
_entity.type
_entity.pdbx_description
1 polymer ?
#
loop_
_entity_poly.entity_id
_entity_poly.type
_entity_poly.pdbx_seq_one_letter_code
_entity_poly.pdbx_strand_id
1 'polypeptide(L)'
;MLFFRGGVNSPRRRNQEKAIFCTILIIYALYFLFFAGSSDPKRSETSAEDAVKGGPHRDSRSGKASPSASASRQPQALDKDMVVASMKGDDVSWLYTYFPEWHKSIYVADDKKAPLTVALNKGRESMVYLTYIIDNYDNLPDSILFIHSQRYQWHNDDPYYDGVPVLRNFQVPYLQKQGYVNLRCAWVLGCPAEIHPLSDTHRNDVHAGEYFKTGFMELFPGAEVPEEVGVSCCAQFAVTRWKIRERPKSDYVRYRKWLAETTLPDDLSGRIMEYSWHMIFGKGPVYCPTAEECYCKVFGLCNLDCPTEGDCAGRYVLPPYSSLPKGWPYIGWKGQKQDPSKGLPEA
;
A
#
# COMPACT_ATOMS: atom_id res chain seq x y z
N MET A 1 27.39 0.26 61.46
CA MET A 1 26.43 -0.86 61.30
C MET A 1 25.70 -0.63 59.97
N LEU A 2 25.51 -1.56 59.05
CA LEU A 2 25.96 -2.93 58.83
C LEU A 2 25.69 -3.14 57.33
N PHE A 3 26.70 -3.63 56.61
CA PHE A 3 26.54 -4.17 55.28
C PHE A 3 25.63 -5.40 55.34
N PHE A 4 24.65 -5.53 54.44
CA PHE A 4 24.06 -6.83 54.13
C PHE A 4 24.24 -7.14 52.64
N ARG A 5 25.20 -8.04 52.39
CA ARG A 5 25.30 -8.85 51.18
C ARG A 5 24.05 -9.73 51.09
N GLY A 6 23.24 -9.55 50.04
CA GLY A 6 22.20 -10.50 49.65
C GLY A 6 22.81 -11.64 48.83
N GLY A 7 22.80 -12.86 49.38
CA GLY A 7 23.46 -14.04 48.85
C GLY A 7 22.85 -14.63 47.56
N VAL A 8 23.62 -15.54 46.97
CA VAL A 8 23.49 -16.13 45.62
C VAL A 8 22.25 -17.05 45.42
N ASN A 9 21.36 -17.21 46.39
CA ASN A 9 20.22 -18.13 46.28
C ASN A 9 18.90 -17.53 46.80
N SER A 10 18.28 -16.63 46.02
CA SER A 10 16.89 -16.21 46.27
C SER A 10 15.92 -17.04 45.41
N PRO A 11 14.78 -17.53 45.97
CA PRO A 11 13.77 -18.33 45.23
C PRO A 11 13.22 -17.65 43.98
N ARG A 12 13.26 -16.31 43.97
CA ARG A 12 12.77 -15.45 42.89
C ARG A 12 13.65 -15.52 41.64
N ARG A 13 14.98 -15.61 41.82
CA ARG A 13 15.95 -15.76 40.73
C ARG A 13 15.87 -17.15 40.09
N ARG A 14 15.65 -18.20 40.91
CA ARG A 14 15.49 -19.58 40.44
C ARG A 14 14.22 -19.78 39.59
N ASN A 15 13.16 -19.02 39.86
CA ASN A 15 11.95 -19.03 39.03
C ASN A 15 12.12 -18.22 37.74
N GLN A 16 12.91 -17.14 37.75
CA GLN A 16 13.27 -16.41 36.52
C GLN A 16 14.18 -17.24 35.60
N GLU A 17 15.17 -17.94 36.14
CA GLU A 17 16.04 -18.81 35.34
C GLU A 17 15.24 -19.96 34.69
N LYS A 18 14.31 -20.58 35.43
CA LYS A 18 13.39 -21.59 34.87
C LYS A 18 12.50 -21.03 33.77
N ALA A 19 11.97 -19.81 33.95
CA ALA A 19 11.15 -19.16 32.93
C ALA A 19 11.95 -18.88 31.65
N ILE A 20 13.19 -18.40 31.79
CA ILE A 20 14.08 -18.14 30.64
C ILE A 20 14.42 -19.44 29.91
N PHE A 21 14.75 -20.52 30.63
CA PHE A 21 15.03 -21.82 30.01
C PHE A 21 13.80 -22.39 29.29
N CYS A 22 12.60 -22.26 29.86
CA CYS A 22 11.37 -22.67 29.19
C CYS A 22 11.13 -21.85 27.90
N THR A 23 11.32 -20.54 27.94
CA THR A 23 11.15 -19.67 26.76
C THR A 23 12.16 -20.01 25.66
N ILE A 24 13.42 -20.26 26.02
CA ILE A 24 14.46 -20.66 25.05
C ILE A 24 14.12 -22.03 24.43
N LEU A 25 13.67 -22.99 25.23
CA LEU A 25 13.26 -24.31 24.72
C LEU A 25 12.04 -24.23 23.79
N ILE A 26 11.08 -23.36 24.07
CA ILE A 26 9.92 -23.12 23.20
C ILE A 26 10.37 -22.48 21.88
N ILE A 27 11.26 -21.50 21.92
CA ILE A 27 11.80 -20.86 20.71
C ILE A 27 12.60 -21.86 19.88
N TYR A 28 13.42 -22.70 20.50
CA TYR A 28 14.15 -23.75 19.79
C TYR A 28 13.21 -24.82 19.21
N ALA A 29 12.18 -25.23 19.94
CA ALA A 29 11.19 -26.19 19.44
C ALA A 29 10.42 -25.61 18.25
N LEU A 30 10.03 -24.33 18.29
CA LEU A 30 9.41 -23.63 17.17
C LEU A 30 10.38 -23.51 15.99
N TYR A 31 11.65 -23.20 16.24
CA TYR A 31 12.65 -23.16 15.18
C TYR A 31 12.81 -24.51 14.48
N PHE A 32 12.87 -25.62 15.21
CA PHE A 32 12.94 -26.96 14.61
C PHE A 32 11.64 -27.38 13.92
N LEU A 33 10.47 -26.97 14.42
CA LEU A 33 9.17 -27.23 13.78
C LEU A 33 9.01 -26.50 12.44
N PHE A 34 9.61 -25.33 12.29
CA PHE A 34 9.47 -24.51 11.07
C PHE A 34 10.68 -24.56 10.13
N PHE A 35 11.87 -24.90 10.61
CA PHE A 35 13.12 -24.76 9.82
C PHE A 35 13.99 -26.03 9.77
N ALA A 36 13.68 -27.11 10.50
CA ALA A 36 14.40 -28.38 10.35
C ALA A 36 13.73 -29.27 9.31
N GLY A 37 13.87 -28.89 8.04
CA GLY A 37 13.24 -29.62 6.94
C GLY A 37 13.72 -29.18 5.57
N SER A 38 15.03 -29.13 5.35
CA SER A 38 15.58 -29.03 3.99
C SER A 38 16.85 -29.84 3.88
N SER A 39 16.68 -31.12 3.55
CA SER A 39 17.71 -31.97 2.97
C SER A 39 17.24 -32.32 1.55
N ASP A 40 17.64 -31.51 0.56
CA ASP A 40 17.45 -31.87 -0.85
C ASP A 40 18.56 -32.81 -1.30
N PRO A 41 18.27 -34.00 -1.86
CA PRO A 41 19.25 -34.81 -2.54
C PRO A 41 19.47 -34.28 -3.97
N LYS A 42 20.73 -33.93 -4.23
CA LYS A 42 21.46 -33.84 -5.51
C LYS A 42 20.69 -34.04 -6.82
N ARG A 43 20.77 -32.98 -7.63
CA ARG A 43 20.65 -32.92 -9.09
C ARG A 43 21.62 -33.91 -9.76
N SER A 44 21.10 -34.74 -10.67
CA SER A 44 21.90 -35.46 -11.67
C SER A 44 21.72 -34.78 -13.02
N GLU A 45 22.80 -34.20 -13.53
CA GLU A 45 22.93 -33.76 -14.91
C GLU A 45 22.96 -34.96 -15.85
N THR A 46 22.29 -34.86 -16.99
CA THR A 46 22.68 -35.60 -18.19
C THR A 46 22.56 -34.67 -19.38
N SER A 47 23.73 -34.29 -19.89
CA SER A 47 23.95 -33.68 -21.19
C SER A 47 23.79 -34.74 -22.27
N ALA A 48 23.14 -34.40 -23.38
CA ALA A 48 23.35 -35.05 -24.66
C ALA A 48 23.14 -34.02 -25.77
N GLU A 49 24.24 -33.63 -26.39
CA GLU A 49 24.30 -33.00 -27.71
C GLU A 49 23.91 -34.03 -28.78
N ASP A 50 23.26 -33.60 -29.87
CA ASP A 50 23.55 -34.11 -31.22
C ASP A 50 22.89 -33.23 -32.32
N ALA A 51 23.71 -32.36 -32.89
CA ALA A 51 24.17 -32.34 -34.28
C ALA A 51 23.24 -32.48 -35.53
N VAL A 52 23.14 -31.35 -36.27
CA VAL A 52 23.50 -31.08 -37.70
C VAL A 52 22.55 -31.47 -38.89
N LYS A 53 22.42 -30.48 -39.81
CA LYS A 53 22.22 -30.45 -41.30
C LYS A 53 20.77 -30.14 -41.78
N GLY A 54 20.50 -29.27 -42.76
CA GLY A 54 21.31 -28.48 -43.70
C GLY A 54 20.39 -27.52 -44.51
N GLY A 55 20.95 -26.47 -45.15
CA GLY A 55 20.21 -25.55 -46.04
C GLY A 55 20.10 -26.06 -47.49
N PRO A 56 20.00 -25.20 -48.53
CA PRO A 56 19.40 -23.86 -48.64
C PRO A 56 18.36 -23.79 -49.78
N HIS A 57 17.47 -22.79 -49.81
CA HIS A 57 16.86 -22.37 -51.09
C HIS A 57 16.58 -20.86 -51.12
N ARG A 58 17.30 -20.20 -52.02
CA ARG A 58 16.98 -18.88 -52.57
C ARG A 58 15.76 -19.03 -53.47
N ASP A 59 14.82 -18.09 -53.35
CA ASP A 59 13.99 -17.70 -54.48
C ASP A 59 13.78 -16.19 -54.48
N SER A 60 14.18 -15.58 -55.59
CA SER A 60 13.99 -14.17 -55.91
C SER A 60 12.69 -14.02 -56.67
N ARG A 61 11.67 -13.39 -56.08
CA ARG A 61 10.59 -12.77 -56.87
C ARG A 61 10.17 -11.43 -56.27
N SER A 62 10.44 -10.42 -57.08
CA SER A 62 9.98 -9.04 -57.05
C SER A 62 8.46 -8.95 -56.86
N GLY A 63 8.03 -8.12 -55.91
CA GLY A 63 6.65 -7.76 -55.66
C GLY A 63 6.58 -6.45 -54.88
N LYS A 64 6.53 -5.33 -55.63
CA LYS A 64 6.24 -3.94 -55.24
C LYS A 64 5.97 -3.69 -53.74
N ALA A 65 6.97 -3.10 -53.06
CA ALA A 65 6.76 -2.46 -51.77
C ALA A 65 6.00 -1.13 -51.99
N SER A 66 4.75 -1.09 -51.54
CA SER A 66 4.09 0.18 -51.20
C SER A 66 4.90 0.86 -50.09
N PRO A 67 5.04 2.19 -50.09
CA PRO A 67 5.72 2.88 -49.00
C PRO A 67 4.88 2.70 -47.74
N SER A 68 5.27 1.74 -46.90
CA SER A 68 4.78 1.64 -45.54
C SER A 68 5.20 2.95 -44.88
N ALA A 69 4.23 3.82 -44.66
CA ALA A 69 4.40 4.99 -43.83
C ALA A 69 4.90 4.47 -42.48
N SER A 70 6.21 4.63 -42.25
CA SER A 70 6.79 4.57 -40.93
C SER A 70 6.21 5.75 -40.16
N ALA A 71 4.97 5.59 -39.68
CA ALA A 71 4.48 6.38 -38.59
C ALA A 71 5.45 6.11 -37.45
N SER A 72 6.34 7.08 -37.23
CA SER A 72 7.05 7.23 -35.97
C SER A 72 6.01 7.06 -34.86
N ARG A 73 5.97 5.88 -34.23
CA ARG A 73 5.31 5.72 -32.93
C ARG A 73 6.10 6.59 -31.97
N GLN A 74 5.74 7.87 -31.93
CA GLN A 74 5.95 8.67 -30.73
C GLN A 74 5.44 7.82 -29.56
N PRO A 75 6.20 7.66 -28.47
CA PRO A 75 5.71 6.97 -27.29
C PRO A 75 4.36 7.59 -26.94
N GLN A 76 3.28 6.82 -27.08
CA GLN A 76 1.96 7.31 -26.76
C GLN A 76 1.99 7.69 -25.29
N ALA A 77 1.80 8.97 -24.99
CA ALA A 77 1.82 9.45 -23.62
C ALA A 77 0.82 8.62 -22.81
N LEU A 78 1.28 8.00 -21.73
CA LEU A 78 0.42 7.21 -20.87
C LEU A 78 -0.64 8.15 -20.28
N ASP A 79 -1.91 7.82 -20.48
CA ASP A 79 -3.03 8.63 -19.98
C ASP A 79 -3.32 8.29 -18.51
N LYS A 80 -3.26 7.00 -18.16
CA LYS A 80 -3.65 6.47 -16.85
C LYS A 80 -2.70 5.38 -16.38
N ASP A 81 -2.27 5.45 -15.12
CA ASP A 81 -1.40 4.43 -14.50
C ASP A 81 -1.87 4.04 -13.08
N MET A 82 -1.72 2.75 -12.78
CA MET A 82 -1.90 2.18 -11.44
C MET A 82 -0.52 1.87 -10.87
N VAL A 83 -0.13 2.66 -9.88
CA VAL A 83 1.10 2.47 -9.11
C VAL A 83 0.77 1.57 -7.92
N VAL A 84 1.37 0.40 -7.90
CA VAL A 84 1.03 -0.66 -6.94
C VAL A 84 2.22 -0.89 -6.03
N ALA A 85 2.02 -0.68 -4.73
CA ALA A 85 2.97 -1.11 -3.71
C ALA A 85 2.70 -2.58 -3.39
N SER A 86 3.67 -3.45 -3.72
CA SER A 86 3.53 -4.91 -3.63
C SER A 86 4.73 -5.53 -2.91
N MET A 87 4.51 -6.72 -2.37
CA MET A 87 5.55 -7.66 -1.95
C MET A 87 5.61 -8.84 -2.91
N LYS A 88 6.70 -9.61 -2.86
CA LYS A 88 6.96 -10.76 -3.73
C LYS A 88 5.89 -11.83 -3.65
N GLY A 89 5.26 -11.98 -2.48
CA GLY A 89 4.20 -12.97 -2.23
C GLY A 89 2.80 -12.53 -2.66
N ASP A 90 2.60 -11.27 -3.06
CA ASP A 90 1.27 -10.77 -3.39
C ASP A 90 0.83 -11.19 -4.79
N ASP A 91 -0.48 -11.42 -4.95
CA ASP A 91 -1.10 -11.65 -6.25
C ASP A 91 -1.66 -10.34 -6.83
N VAL A 92 -1.02 -9.87 -7.90
CA VAL A 92 -1.41 -8.67 -8.66
C VAL A 92 -2.04 -9.01 -10.02
N SER A 93 -2.23 -10.30 -10.34
CA SER A 93 -2.74 -10.74 -11.65
C SER A 93 -4.15 -10.22 -11.96
N TRP A 94 -4.96 -10.01 -10.92
CA TRP A 94 -6.31 -9.47 -11.01
C TRP A 94 -6.37 -8.09 -11.71
N LEU A 95 -5.33 -7.26 -11.56
CA LEU A 95 -5.27 -5.94 -12.19
C LEU A 95 -5.28 -6.03 -13.72
N TYR A 96 -4.62 -7.04 -14.27
CA TYR A 96 -4.57 -7.26 -15.72
C TYR A 96 -5.90 -7.78 -16.27
N THR A 97 -6.60 -8.60 -15.48
CA THR A 97 -7.91 -9.15 -15.82
C THR A 97 -9.00 -8.08 -15.80
N TYR A 98 -9.02 -7.23 -14.76
CA TYR A 98 -10.14 -6.34 -14.50
C TYR A 98 -9.95 -4.89 -14.99
N PHE A 99 -8.70 -4.46 -15.23
CA PHE A 99 -8.37 -3.09 -15.63
C PHE A 99 -7.39 -3.05 -16.82
N PRO A 100 -7.64 -3.79 -17.92
CA PRO A 100 -6.69 -3.90 -19.04
C PRO A 100 -6.29 -2.55 -19.67
N GLU A 101 -7.13 -1.52 -19.53
CA GLU A 101 -6.96 -0.18 -20.07
C GLU A 101 -6.03 0.72 -19.24
N TRP A 102 -5.74 0.37 -17.99
CA TRP A 102 -4.75 1.08 -17.17
C TRP A 102 -3.36 0.51 -17.42
N HIS A 103 -2.35 1.39 -17.49
CA HIS A 103 -0.98 0.95 -17.28
C HIS A 103 -0.79 0.47 -15.83
N LYS A 104 0.19 -0.40 -15.59
CA LYS A 104 0.51 -0.89 -14.24
C LYS A 104 1.99 -0.71 -13.97
N SER A 105 2.29 0.14 -13.00
CA SER A 105 3.61 0.32 -12.41
C SER A 105 3.68 -0.45 -11.10
N ILE A 106 3.99 -1.74 -11.16
CA ILE A 106 4.00 -2.66 -10.01
C ILE A 106 5.39 -2.69 -9.39
N TYR A 107 5.55 -2.05 -8.22
CA TYR A 107 6.80 -2.06 -7.47
C TYR A 107 6.79 -3.17 -6.44
N VAL A 108 7.79 -4.05 -6.49
CA VAL A 108 7.98 -5.13 -5.51
C VAL A 108 9.04 -4.70 -4.50
N ALA A 109 8.59 -4.28 -3.32
CA ALA A 109 9.43 -3.58 -2.35
C ALA A 109 10.49 -4.47 -1.68
N ASP A 110 10.22 -5.78 -1.56
CA ASP A 110 11.08 -6.77 -0.91
C ASP A 110 11.87 -7.65 -1.91
N ASP A 111 11.84 -7.33 -3.21
CA ASP A 111 12.63 -8.03 -4.23
C ASP A 111 13.50 -7.06 -5.06
N LYS A 112 14.80 -7.02 -4.72
CA LYS A 112 15.81 -6.18 -5.42
C LYS A 112 16.02 -6.56 -6.89
N LYS A 113 15.50 -7.72 -7.33
CA LYS A 113 15.61 -8.18 -8.72
C LYS A 113 14.33 -7.90 -9.52
N ALA A 114 13.28 -7.39 -8.90
CA ALA A 114 12.06 -7.04 -9.60
C ALA A 114 12.33 -5.90 -10.62
N PRO A 115 11.64 -5.88 -11.77
CA PRO A 115 11.81 -4.82 -12.77
C PRO A 115 11.59 -3.41 -12.22
N LEU A 116 10.62 -3.26 -11.32
CA LEU A 116 10.39 -2.05 -10.53
C LEU A 116 10.51 -2.42 -9.05
N THR A 117 11.40 -1.73 -8.34
CA THR A 117 11.65 -1.93 -6.91
C THR A 117 12.13 -0.62 -6.28
N VAL A 118 12.37 -0.63 -4.97
CA VAL A 118 12.86 0.53 -4.22
C VAL A 118 14.28 0.27 -3.71
N ALA A 119 15.07 1.34 -3.57
CA ALA A 119 16.42 1.23 -3.03
C ALA A 119 16.45 0.76 -1.56
N LEU A 120 15.41 1.13 -0.81
CA LEU A 120 15.24 0.82 0.61
C LEU A 120 13.76 0.54 0.90
N ASN A 121 13.44 -0.62 1.48
CA ASN A 121 12.07 -0.94 1.90
C ASN A 121 11.80 -0.32 3.30
N LYS A 122 11.35 0.93 3.34
CA LYS A 122 11.10 1.71 4.56
C LYS A 122 9.94 2.68 4.36
N GLY A 123 9.06 2.82 5.35
CA GLY A 123 7.90 3.69 5.30
C GLY A 123 6.73 3.10 4.53
N ARG A 124 6.56 1.77 4.55
CA ARG A 124 5.47 1.06 3.85
C ARG A 124 5.37 1.45 2.36
N GLU A 125 4.17 1.66 1.83
CA GLU A 125 3.89 2.06 0.46
C GLU A 125 4.49 3.42 0.08
N SER A 126 4.81 4.27 1.07
CA SER A 126 5.25 5.64 0.80
C SER A 126 6.56 5.71 0.04
N MET A 127 7.49 4.76 0.25
CA MET A 127 8.72 4.71 -0.54
C MET A 127 8.46 4.41 -2.01
N VAL A 128 7.53 3.49 -2.29
CA VAL A 128 7.12 3.16 -3.66
C VAL A 128 6.53 4.40 -4.33
N TYR A 129 5.59 5.05 -3.67
CA TYR A 129 4.87 6.19 -4.23
C TYR A 129 5.81 7.37 -4.51
N LEU A 130 6.69 7.71 -3.56
CA LEU A 130 7.69 8.76 -3.73
C LEU A 130 8.68 8.42 -4.84
N THR A 131 9.14 7.16 -4.91
CA THR A 131 10.07 6.72 -5.97
C THR A 131 9.43 6.86 -7.34
N TYR A 132 8.19 6.39 -7.51
CA TYR A 132 7.44 6.57 -8.76
C TYR A 132 7.30 8.04 -9.15
N ILE A 133 6.87 8.90 -8.22
CA ILE A 133 6.68 10.33 -8.49
C ILE A 133 8.00 10.98 -8.95
N ILE A 134 9.11 10.68 -8.27
CA ILE A 134 10.42 11.26 -8.57
C ILE A 134 10.93 10.79 -9.93
N ASP A 135 10.86 9.49 -10.20
CA ASP A 135 11.44 8.90 -11.41
C ASP A 135 10.64 9.31 -12.66
N ASN A 136 9.35 9.54 -12.50
CA ASN A 136 8.44 9.89 -13.60
C ASN A 136 8.04 11.36 -13.65
N TYR A 137 8.50 12.23 -12.75
CA TYR A 137 8.01 13.61 -12.57
C TYR A 137 7.81 14.41 -13.88
N ASP A 138 8.76 14.28 -14.80
CA ASP A 138 8.79 14.99 -16.08
C ASP A 138 7.91 14.33 -17.16
N ASN A 139 7.50 13.08 -16.96
CA ASN A 139 6.71 12.25 -17.88
C ASN A 139 5.49 11.55 -17.23
N LEU A 140 4.97 12.10 -16.13
CA LEU A 140 3.84 11.52 -15.40
C LEU A 140 2.62 11.30 -16.33
N PRO A 141 1.78 10.28 -16.12
CA PRO A 141 0.50 10.15 -16.80
C PRO A 141 -0.54 11.13 -16.24
N ASP A 142 -1.63 11.37 -16.97
CA ASP A 142 -2.62 12.39 -16.61
C ASP A 142 -3.39 12.05 -15.32
N SER A 143 -3.69 10.77 -15.11
CA SER A 143 -4.29 10.26 -13.87
C SER A 143 -3.47 9.10 -13.30
N ILE A 144 -3.18 9.15 -12.01
CA ILE A 144 -2.40 8.11 -11.32
C ILE A 144 -3.21 7.62 -10.12
N LEU A 145 -3.40 6.31 -10.04
CA LEU A 145 -3.93 5.63 -8.86
C LEU A 145 -2.77 5.02 -8.07
N PHE A 146 -2.67 5.34 -6.79
CA PHE A 146 -1.74 4.74 -5.84
C PHE A 146 -2.53 3.78 -4.96
N ILE A 147 -2.23 2.49 -5.06
CA ILE A 147 -2.98 1.41 -4.40
C ILE A 147 -2.06 0.35 -3.80
N HIS A 148 -2.58 -0.38 -2.83
CA HIS A 148 -1.97 -1.63 -2.36
C HIS A 148 -2.24 -2.78 -3.34
N SER A 149 -1.50 -3.88 -3.20
CA SER A 149 -1.45 -4.98 -4.16
C SER A 149 -2.67 -5.92 -4.17
N GLN A 150 -3.24 -6.20 -3.00
CA GLN A 150 -4.22 -7.29 -2.86
C GLN A 150 -5.61 -6.86 -3.33
N ARG A 151 -6.29 -7.76 -4.07
CA ARG A 151 -7.68 -7.55 -4.48
C ARG A 151 -8.61 -7.44 -3.26
N TYR A 152 -8.48 -8.37 -2.32
CA TYR A 152 -9.27 -8.40 -1.11
C TYR A 152 -8.41 -7.95 0.07
N GLN A 153 -8.70 -6.78 0.61
CA GLN A 153 -7.96 -6.20 1.74
C GLN A 153 -8.81 -5.15 2.43
N TRP A 154 -8.76 -5.10 3.76
CA TRP A 154 -9.57 -4.20 4.57
C TRP A 154 -9.42 -2.71 4.19
N HIS A 155 -8.31 -2.32 3.54
CA HIS A 155 -8.10 -0.97 3.02
C HIS A 155 -9.08 -0.56 1.90
N ASN A 156 -9.76 -1.50 1.24
CA ASN A 156 -10.75 -1.21 0.20
C ASN A 156 -12.12 -0.83 0.79
N ASP A 157 -12.71 0.27 0.31
CA ASP A 157 -13.97 0.82 0.84
C ASP A 157 -15.21 0.16 0.21
N ASP A 158 -15.26 -1.16 0.37
CA ASP A 158 -16.27 -2.07 -0.16
C ASP A 158 -16.72 -3.05 0.93
N PRO A 159 -17.99 -3.50 0.93
CA PRO A 159 -18.49 -4.43 1.95
C PRO A 159 -17.65 -5.71 2.07
N TYR A 160 -17.18 -6.24 0.94
CA TYR A 160 -16.33 -7.43 0.89
C TYR A 160 -14.85 -7.10 0.85
N TYR A 161 -14.48 -5.84 1.05
CA TYR A 161 -13.11 -5.39 0.94
C TYR A 161 -12.50 -5.67 -0.45
N ASP A 162 -13.34 -5.79 -1.49
CA ASP A 162 -12.93 -6.04 -2.87
C ASP A 162 -12.52 -4.72 -3.54
N GLY A 163 -11.32 -4.68 -4.10
CA GLY A 163 -10.82 -3.52 -4.84
C GLY A 163 -11.46 -3.36 -6.21
N VAL A 164 -12.05 -4.43 -6.78
CA VAL A 164 -12.61 -4.38 -8.14
C VAL A 164 -13.80 -3.42 -8.25
N PRO A 165 -14.85 -3.48 -7.40
CA PRO A 165 -15.96 -2.53 -7.45
C PRO A 165 -15.51 -1.08 -7.21
N VAL A 166 -14.63 -0.86 -6.23
CA VAL A 166 -14.09 0.46 -5.86
C VAL A 166 -13.40 1.11 -7.07
N LEU A 167 -12.46 0.39 -7.70
CA LEU A 167 -11.67 0.93 -8.79
C LEU A 167 -12.45 1.03 -10.11
N ARG A 168 -13.41 0.13 -10.37
CA ARG A 168 -14.27 0.21 -11.58
C ARG A 168 -15.20 1.41 -11.54
N ASN A 169 -15.71 1.73 -10.36
CA ASN A 169 -16.64 2.84 -10.16
C ASN A 169 -15.92 4.19 -9.97
N PHE A 170 -14.59 4.19 -9.89
CA PHE A 170 -13.81 5.40 -9.67
C PHE A 170 -14.03 6.46 -10.76
N GLN A 171 -14.45 7.65 -10.34
CA GLN A 171 -14.81 8.75 -11.22
C GLN A 171 -13.56 9.57 -11.61
N VAL A 172 -12.86 9.16 -12.68
CA VAL A 172 -11.73 9.92 -13.25
C VAL A 172 -12.09 11.40 -13.55
N PRO A 173 -13.29 11.75 -14.07
CA PRO A 173 -13.65 13.16 -14.24
C PRO A 173 -13.68 13.97 -12.93
N TYR A 174 -14.07 13.34 -11.83
CA TYR A 174 -14.03 13.98 -10.52
C TYR A 174 -12.58 14.20 -10.05
N LEU A 175 -11.70 13.20 -10.24
CA LEU A 175 -10.27 13.36 -10.01
C LEU A 175 -9.69 14.53 -10.80
N GLN A 176 -10.00 14.63 -12.10
CA GLN A 176 -9.51 15.70 -12.96
C GLN A 176 -9.92 17.09 -12.46
N LYS A 177 -11.09 17.20 -11.83
CA LYS A 177 -11.55 18.44 -11.20
C LYS A 177 -10.87 18.73 -9.85
N GLN A 178 -10.64 17.70 -9.03
CA GLN A 178 -10.15 17.87 -7.65
C GLN A 178 -8.63 17.85 -7.49
N GLY A 179 -7.93 17.23 -8.44
CA GLY A 179 -6.49 17.04 -8.44
C GLY A 179 -5.98 15.93 -7.51
N TYR A 180 -6.65 15.72 -6.37
CA TYR A 180 -6.39 14.67 -5.37
C TYR A 180 -7.73 14.11 -4.87
N VAL A 181 -7.82 12.79 -4.75
CA VAL A 181 -9.00 12.06 -4.24
C VAL A 181 -8.53 10.87 -3.40
N ASN A 182 -9.00 10.77 -2.15
CA ASN A 182 -8.81 9.57 -1.33
C ASN A 182 -9.79 8.47 -1.76
N LEU A 183 -9.36 7.20 -1.78
CA LEU A 183 -10.21 6.06 -2.18
C LEU A 183 -11.01 5.45 -1.01
N ARG A 184 -10.96 6.07 0.17
CA ARG A 184 -11.79 5.73 1.33
C ARG A 184 -12.72 6.88 1.69
N CYS A 185 -14.00 6.55 1.85
CA CYS A 185 -15.08 7.45 2.21
C CYS A 185 -15.55 7.26 3.64
N ALA A 186 -15.48 6.05 4.20
CA ALA A 186 -15.84 5.80 5.59
C ALA A 186 -14.89 6.51 6.57
N TRP A 187 -15.43 7.12 7.63
CA TRP A 187 -14.66 7.88 8.61
C TRP A 187 -14.08 7.05 9.74
N VAL A 188 -14.51 5.79 9.89
CA VAL A 188 -14.18 4.90 11.02
C VAL A 188 -12.68 4.83 11.37
N LEU A 189 -11.79 5.13 10.43
CA LEU A 189 -10.39 5.36 10.68
C LEU A 189 -9.93 6.67 10.03
N GLY A 190 -9.42 7.59 10.85
CA GLY A 190 -8.72 8.78 10.38
C GLY A 190 -9.50 10.09 10.37
N CYS A 191 -10.83 10.04 10.31
CA CYS A 191 -11.70 11.22 10.32
C CYS A 191 -12.59 11.27 11.57
N PRO A 192 -12.98 12.46 12.06
CA PRO A 192 -12.62 13.78 11.53
C PRO A 192 -11.22 14.26 11.96
N ALA A 193 -10.69 13.73 13.06
CA ALA A 193 -9.37 14.08 13.59
C ALA A 193 -8.71 12.85 14.19
N GLU A 194 -7.65 12.36 13.54
CA GLU A 194 -6.86 11.21 14.03
C GLU A 194 -5.73 11.67 14.93
N ILE A 195 -5.04 12.73 14.49
CA ILE A 195 -3.78 13.17 15.08
C ILE A 195 -3.98 14.58 15.61
N HIS A 196 -3.54 14.80 16.84
CA HIS A 196 -3.51 16.10 17.50
C HIS A 196 -2.05 16.44 17.82
N PRO A 197 -1.27 16.97 16.86
CA PRO A 197 0.19 17.06 16.96
C PRO A 197 0.73 17.81 18.19
N LEU A 198 -0.10 18.67 18.80
CA LEU A 198 0.27 19.50 19.95
C LEU A 198 -0.08 18.87 21.31
N SER A 199 -0.94 17.86 21.35
CA SER A 199 -1.48 17.29 22.59
C SER A 199 -1.40 15.77 22.69
N ASP A 200 -1.18 15.06 21.56
CA ASP A 200 -1.00 13.62 21.56
C ASP A 200 0.22 13.23 22.40
N THR A 201 -0.04 12.49 23.47
CA THR A 201 0.98 11.86 24.30
C THR A 201 1.19 10.42 23.87
N HIS A 202 2.30 9.81 24.31
CA HIS A 202 2.58 8.41 24.03
C HIS A 202 1.41 7.50 24.48
N ARG A 203 0.72 6.89 23.52
CA ARG A 203 -0.29 5.84 23.74
C ARG A 203 0.19 4.55 23.09
N ASN A 204 0.04 3.44 23.79
CA ASN A 204 0.51 2.12 23.32
C ASN A 204 -0.27 1.61 22.10
N ASP A 205 -1.38 2.25 21.77
CA ASP A 205 -2.43 1.76 20.88
C ASP A 205 -2.76 2.72 19.71
N VAL A 206 -2.18 3.94 19.65
CA VAL A 206 -2.25 4.83 18.48
C VAL A 206 -0.93 5.58 18.29
N HIS A 207 -0.26 5.32 17.17
CA HIS A 207 1.20 5.18 17.15
C HIS A 207 2.03 6.33 16.53
N ALA A 208 1.44 7.31 15.83
CA ALA A 208 2.22 8.40 15.21
C ALA A 208 2.10 9.76 15.90
N GLY A 209 1.10 9.99 16.75
CA GLY A 209 0.73 11.33 17.22
C GLY A 209 1.88 12.10 17.88
N GLU A 210 2.59 11.45 18.81
CA GLU A 210 3.78 12.01 19.48
C GLU A 210 4.87 12.43 18.48
N TYR A 211 5.07 11.65 17.42
CA TYR A 211 6.14 11.86 16.44
C TYR A 211 5.71 12.74 15.27
N PHE A 212 4.40 12.92 15.08
CA PHE A 212 3.86 13.61 13.92
C PHE A 212 4.28 15.06 13.87
N LYS A 213 4.31 15.76 15.01
CA LYS A 213 4.76 17.17 15.06
C LYS A 213 6.15 17.34 14.46
N THR A 214 7.12 16.55 14.93
CA THR A 214 8.50 16.65 14.46
C THR A 214 8.60 16.24 12.98
N GLY A 215 7.98 15.11 12.61
CA GLY A 215 7.95 14.67 11.22
C GLY A 215 7.31 15.70 10.28
N PHE A 216 6.21 16.33 10.69
CA PHE A 216 5.53 17.39 9.95
C PHE A 216 6.45 18.59 9.73
N MET A 217 7.15 19.06 10.77
CA MET A 217 8.08 20.19 10.65
C MET A 217 9.24 19.91 9.69
N GLU A 218 9.70 18.66 9.61
CA GLU A 218 10.76 18.23 8.68
C GLU A 218 10.26 18.08 7.24
N LEU A 219 9.04 17.55 7.06
CA LEU A 219 8.39 17.43 5.76
C LEU A 219 8.02 18.82 5.21
N PHE A 220 7.42 19.67 6.03
CA PHE A 220 6.89 20.98 5.67
C PHE A 220 7.65 22.11 6.37
N PRO A 221 8.93 22.35 6.03
CA PRO A 221 9.74 23.35 6.70
C PRO A 221 9.12 24.75 6.56
N GLY A 222 8.91 25.41 7.70
CA GLY A 222 8.31 26.75 7.77
C GLY A 222 6.78 26.78 7.75
N ALA A 223 6.10 25.64 7.60
CA ALA A 223 4.65 25.57 7.78
C ALA A 223 4.27 25.58 9.27
N GLU A 224 3.12 26.16 9.59
CA GLU A 224 2.54 26.07 10.92
C GLU A 224 2.07 24.63 11.17
N VAL A 225 2.41 24.09 12.36
CA VAL A 225 1.97 22.76 12.76
C VAL A 225 0.46 22.82 13.02
N PRO A 226 -0.34 21.97 12.37
CA PRO A 226 -1.79 21.99 12.55
C PRO A 226 -2.18 21.51 13.96
N GLU A 227 -3.31 22.03 14.45
CA GLU A 227 -3.90 21.57 15.72
C GLU A 227 -4.46 20.15 15.60
N GLU A 228 -5.06 19.84 14.46
CA GLU A 228 -5.67 18.54 14.15
C GLU A 228 -5.32 18.13 12.72
N VAL A 229 -5.13 16.83 12.52
CA VAL A 229 -4.98 16.22 11.20
C VAL A 229 -5.97 15.09 11.06
N GLY A 230 -6.72 15.12 9.96
CA GLY A 230 -7.79 14.17 9.69
C GLY A 230 -7.94 13.90 8.22
N VAL A 231 -7.96 12.63 7.87
CA VAL A 231 -8.28 12.12 6.53
C VAL A 231 -8.61 10.65 6.70
N SER A 232 -9.57 10.14 5.93
CA SER A 232 -9.83 8.70 5.89
C SER A 232 -8.54 7.94 5.57
N CYS A 233 -8.24 6.90 6.34
CA CYS A 233 -6.94 6.23 6.34
C CYS A 233 -6.46 5.65 5.00
N CYS A 234 -5.28 5.04 5.10
CA CYS A 234 -4.86 3.84 4.38
C CYS A 234 -4.11 4.06 3.07
N ALA A 235 -3.68 5.28 2.77
CA ALA A 235 -2.77 5.62 1.68
C ALA A 235 -3.16 5.02 0.31
N GLN A 236 -4.46 4.89 0.04
CA GLN A 236 -4.97 4.61 -1.30
C GLN A 236 -5.65 5.86 -1.83
N PHE A 237 -5.07 6.46 -2.86
CA PHE A 237 -5.53 7.74 -3.39
C PHE A 237 -5.22 7.85 -4.89
N ALA A 238 -5.88 8.81 -5.52
CA ALA A 238 -5.63 9.18 -6.89
C ALA A 238 -5.15 10.63 -6.98
N VAL A 239 -4.22 10.90 -7.88
CA VAL A 239 -3.74 12.25 -8.16
C VAL A 239 -3.55 12.47 -9.65
N THR A 240 -3.69 13.72 -10.06
CA THR A 240 -3.43 14.15 -11.43
C THR A 240 -1.98 14.59 -11.61
N ARG A 241 -1.49 14.51 -12.86
CA ARG A 241 -0.19 15.09 -13.25
C ARG A 241 -0.02 16.53 -12.78
N TRP A 242 -1.01 17.36 -13.07
CA TRP A 242 -0.93 18.80 -12.79
C TRP A 242 -0.88 19.04 -11.29
N LYS A 243 -1.63 18.27 -10.48
CA LYS A 243 -1.59 18.38 -9.03
C LYS A 243 -0.24 18.00 -8.44
N ILE A 244 0.40 16.93 -8.93
CA ILE A 244 1.77 16.58 -8.51
C ILE A 244 2.74 17.72 -8.86
N ARG A 245 2.58 18.35 -10.03
CA ARG A 245 3.49 19.40 -10.52
C ARG A 245 3.32 20.78 -9.86
N GLU A 246 2.26 20.99 -9.09
CA GLU A 246 2.14 22.20 -8.25
C GLU A 246 3.26 22.27 -7.20
N ARG A 247 3.81 21.11 -6.81
CA ARG A 247 4.92 20.99 -5.87
C ARG A 247 6.20 20.64 -6.62
N PRO A 248 7.33 21.34 -6.42
CA PRO A 248 8.57 21.04 -7.14
C PRO A 248 9.10 19.63 -6.82
N LYS A 249 9.73 18.99 -7.82
CA LYS A 249 10.37 17.68 -7.69
C LYS A 249 11.29 17.55 -6.46
N SER A 250 11.99 18.62 -6.10
CA SER A 250 12.88 18.69 -4.94
C SER A 250 12.19 18.39 -3.60
N ASP A 251 10.90 18.69 -3.47
CA ASP A 251 10.15 18.40 -2.25
C ASP A 251 9.88 16.89 -2.14
N TYR A 252 9.49 16.23 -3.23
CA TYR A 252 9.34 14.77 -3.24
C TYR A 252 10.65 14.07 -2.92
N VAL A 253 11.77 14.58 -3.46
CA VAL A 253 13.12 14.10 -3.11
C VAL A 253 13.41 14.30 -1.62
N ARG A 254 13.04 15.44 -1.03
CA ARG A 254 13.18 15.70 0.42
C ARG A 254 12.34 14.72 1.24
N TYR A 255 11.08 14.47 0.87
CA TYR A 255 10.22 13.50 1.55
C TYR A 255 10.81 12.10 1.53
N ARG A 256 11.32 11.66 0.37
CA ARG A 256 11.96 10.34 0.24
C ARG A 256 13.23 10.25 1.07
N LYS A 257 14.02 11.33 1.09
CA LYS A 257 15.23 11.42 1.91
C LYS A 257 14.90 11.33 3.40
N TRP A 258 13.94 12.11 3.88
CA TRP A 258 13.45 12.04 5.26
C TRP A 258 13.00 10.62 5.63
N LEU A 259 12.20 9.99 4.77
CA LEU A 259 11.69 8.64 5.00
C LEU A 259 12.81 7.58 5.10
N ALA A 260 13.89 7.76 4.33
CA ALA A 260 15.03 6.86 4.32
C ALA A 260 15.98 7.09 5.52
N GLU A 261 16.12 8.33 5.99
CA GLU A 261 17.10 8.73 6.99
C GLU A 261 16.54 8.82 8.41
N THR A 262 15.21 8.94 8.58
CA THR A 262 14.58 9.02 9.89
C THR A 262 14.85 7.76 10.72
N THR A 263 15.08 7.95 12.02
CA THR A 263 15.28 6.87 12.99
C THR A 263 13.97 6.22 13.43
N LEU A 264 12.82 6.78 13.04
CA LEU A 264 11.52 6.22 13.35
C LEU A 264 11.37 4.81 12.74
N PRO A 265 10.69 3.87 13.42
CA PRO A 265 10.28 2.59 12.85
C PRO A 265 9.48 2.71 11.54
N ASP A 266 9.44 1.61 10.78
CA ASP A 266 8.77 1.51 9.47
C ASP A 266 7.31 1.98 9.51
N ASP A 267 6.54 1.41 10.42
CA ASP A 267 5.12 1.71 10.66
C ASP A 267 4.89 3.17 11.09
N LEU A 268 5.70 3.72 11.99
CA LEU A 268 5.54 5.10 12.45
C LEU A 268 5.79 6.11 11.33
N SER A 269 6.91 5.95 10.61
CA SER A 269 7.25 6.84 9.50
C SER A 269 6.26 6.71 8.33
N GLY A 270 5.76 5.49 8.07
CA GLY A 270 4.72 5.25 7.08
C GLY A 270 3.41 5.92 7.45
N ARG A 271 2.99 5.84 8.72
CA ARG A 271 1.78 6.52 9.22
C ARG A 271 1.88 8.05 9.13
N ILE A 272 3.05 8.64 9.43
CA ILE A 272 3.26 10.09 9.23
C ILE A 272 3.07 10.47 7.75
N MET A 273 3.63 9.68 6.83
CA MET A 273 3.44 9.91 5.39
C MET A 273 1.98 9.72 4.96
N GLU A 274 1.31 8.67 5.45
CA GLU A 274 -0.11 8.39 5.18
C GLU A 274 -0.98 9.62 5.49
N TYR A 275 -0.80 10.22 6.67
CA TYR A 275 -1.52 11.43 7.09
C TYR A 275 -0.91 12.73 6.56
N SER A 276 0.08 12.66 5.68
CA SER A 276 0.65 13.83 5.00
C SER A 276 0.22 13.95 3.55
N TRP A 277 -0.25 12.87 2.91
CA TRP A 277 -0.53 12.86 1.47
C TRP A 277 -1.51 13.93 1.02
N HIS A 278 -2.65 14.08 1.70
CA HIS A 278 -3.64 15.09 1.33
C HIS A 278 -3.07 16.52 1.42
N MET A 279 -2.23 16.79 2.42
CA MET A 279 -1.53 18.08 2.58
C MET A 279 -0.41 18.27 1.55
N ILE A 280 0.34 17.21 1.21
CA ILE A 280 1.33 17.23 0.12
C ILE A 280 0.66 17.70 -1.18
N PHE A 281 -0.57 17.25 -1.43
CA PHE A 281 -1.39 17.60 -2.58
C PHE A 281 -2.39 18.75 -2.32
N GLY A 282 -2.09 19.62 -1.36
CA GLY A 282 -2.73 20.93 -1.21
C GLY A 282 -4.14 20.93 -0.62
N LYS A 283 -4.56 19.84 0.04
CA LYS A 283 -5.75 19.86 0.91
C LYS A 283 -5.37 20.37 2.31
N GLY A 284 -6.37 20.84 3.06
CA GLY A 284 -6.17 21.30 4.44
C GLY A 284 -5.80 20.16 5.39
N PRO A 285 -5.32 20.47 6.62
CA PRO A 285 -4.93 19.46 7.61
C PRO A 285 -6.03 18.47 7.95
N VAL A 286 -7.29 18.93 7.98
CA VAL A 286 -8.49 18.10 8.06
C VAL A 286 -9.18 18.10 6.70
N TYR A 287 -9.24 16.93 6.05
CA TYR A 287 -9.92 16.70 4.78
C TYR A 287 -10.83 15.47 4.87
N CYS A 288 -12.01 15.70 5.44
CA CYS A 288 -13.02 14.67 5.72
C CYS A 288 -14.35 15.07 5.06
N PRO A 289 -14.54 14.84 3.74
CA PRO A 289 -15.85 14.99 3.13
C PRO A 289 -16.82 13.97 3.76
N THR A 290 -18.12 14.29 3.80
CA THR A 290 -19.11 13.32 4.30
C THR A 290 -19.07 12.04 3.47
N ALA A 291 -19.39 10.90 4.09
CA ALA A 291 -19.42 9.61 3.42
C ALA A 291 -20.38 9.63 2.22
N GLU A 292 -21.55 10.25 2.35
CA GLU A 292 -22.52 10.44 1.26
C GLU A 292 -21.89 11.18 0.07
N GLU A 293 -21.28 12.34 0.33
CA GLU A 293 -20.64 13.14 -0.72
C GLU A 293 -19.50 12.34 -1.39
N CYS A 294 -18.66 11.69 -0.58
CA CYS A 294 -17.53 10.93 -1.08
C CYS A 294 -17.98 9.76 -1.95
N TYR A 295 -18.90 8.90 -1.47
CA TYR A 295 -19.38 7.75 -2.24
C TYR A 295 -20.04 8.19 -3.55
N CYS A 296 -20.83 9.27 -3.53
CA CYS A 296 -21.45 9.80 -4.74
C CYS A 296 -20.40 10.33 -5.74
N LYS A 297 -19.47 11.19 -5.30
CA LYS A 297 -18.55 11.88 -6.21
C LYS A 297 -17.37 11.00 -6.65
N VAL A 298 -16.86 10.15 -5.76
CA VAL A 298 -15.70 9.28 -6.02
C VAL A 298 -16.11 8.00 -6.74
N PHE A 299 -17.26 7.42 -6.38
CA PHE A 299 -17.69 6.11 -6.86
C PHE A 299 -19.04 6.12 -7.60
N GLY A 300 -19.70 7.26 -7.78
CA GLY A 300 -21.02 7.32 -8.43
C GLY A 300 -22.15 6.69 -7.62
N LEU A 301 -21.94 6.37 -6.34
CA LEU A 301 -22.92 5.73 -5.46
C LEU A 301 -23.72 6.80 -4.72
N CYS A 302 -24.63 7.47 -5.41
CA CYS A 302 -25.31 8.66 -4.89
C CYS A 302 -26.62 8.40 -4.14
N ASN A 303 -27.14 7.17 -4.16
CA ASN A 303 -28.43 6.81 -3.56
C ASN A 303 -28.23 5.89 -2.35
N LEU A 304 -27.29 6.26 -1.48
CA LEU A 304 -27.00 5.51 -0.25
C LEU A 304 -27.77 6.11 0.93
N ASP A 305 -28.13 5.27 1.90
CA ASP A 305 -28.65 5.71 3.19
C ASP A 305 -27.47 5.98 4.13
N CYS A 306 -27.24 7.24 4.48
CA CYS A 306 -26.08 7.67 5.28
C CYS A 306 -26.55 8.30 6.60
N PRO A 307 -26.67 7.51 7.68
CA PRO A 307 -27.26 8.00 8.93
C PRO A 307 -26.35 8.97 9.70
N THR A 308 -25.06 9.06 9.34
CA THR A 308 -24.09 9.97 9.95
C THR A 308 -23.19 10.59 8.87
N GLU A 309 -22.44 11.62 9.24
CA GLU A 309 -21.47 12.24 8.32
C GLU A 309 -20.39 11.26 7.85
N GLY A 310 -20.07 10.23 8.64
CA GLY A 310 -18.94 9.34 8.41
C GLY A 310 -19.29 7.93 7.95
N ASP A 311 -20.57 7.61 7.80
CA ASP A 311 -21.03 6.25 7.53
C ASP A 311 -22.24 6.20 6.59
N CYS A 312 -22.26 5.16 5.74
CA CYS A 312 -23.39 4.81 4.90
C CYS A 312 -23.73 3.34 5.08
N ALA A 313 -25.01 3.05 5.30
CA ALA A 313 -25.51 1.72 5.59
C ALA A 313 -25.09 0.72 4.50
N GLY A 314 -24.52 -0.41 4.93
CA GLY A 314 -24.11 -1.49 4.04
C GLY A 314 -22.93 -1.15 3.12
N ARG A 315 -22.09 -0.16 3.48
CA ARG A 315 -20.87 0.16 2.72
C ARG A 315 -19.60 -0.41 3.33
N TYR A 316 -19.08 0.17 4.40
CA TYR A 316 -17.82 -0.29 4.99
C TYR A 316 -17.97 -0.45 6.49
N VAL A 317 -17.48 -1.58 6.99
CA VAL A 317 -17.36 -1.83 8.42
C VAL A 317 -15.92 -2.27 8.66
N LEU A 318 -15.28 -1.69 9.68
CA LEU A 318 -13.94 -2.07 10.08
C LEU A 318 -13.93 -3.55 10.50
N PRO A 319 -13.12 -4.42 9.85
CA PRO A 319 -13.12 -5.83 10.20
C PRO A 319 -12.50 -6.08 11.59
N PRO A 320 -12.83 -7.22 12.22
CA PRO A 320 -12.27 -7.59 13.52
C PRO A 320 -10.76 -7.87 13.48
N TYR A 321 -10.19 -8.16 12.30
CA TYR A 321 -8.76 -8.41 12.09
C TYR A 321 -8.27 -7.78 10.79
N SER A 322 -6.99 -7.42 10.74
CA SER A 322 -6.36 -6.86 9.53
C SER A 322 -6.15 -7.90 8.42
N SER A 323 -6.01 -9.19 8.76
CA SER A 323 -5.85 -10.26 7.78
C SER A 323 -7.19 -10.94 7.52
N LEU A 324 -7.60 -11.01 6.25
CA LEU A 324 -8.84 -11.67 5.86
C LEU A 324 -8.74 -13.21 6.01
N PRO A 325 -9.86 -13.92 6.25
CA PRO A 325 -9.86 -15.37 6.35
C PRO A 325 -9.41 -16.04 5.06
N LYS A 326 -8.75 -17.21 5.19
CA LYS A 326 -8.44 -18.04 4.02
C LYS A 326 -9.75 -18.48 3.34
N GLY A 327 -9.85 -18.21 2.05
CA GLY A 327 -11.06 -18.51 1.26
C GLY A 327 -12.05 -17.34 1.17
N TRP A 328 -11.74 -16.18 1.72
CA TRP A 328 -12.45 -14.94 1.40
C TRP A 328 -12.46 -14.71 -0.12
N PRO A 329 -13.58 -14.25 -0.71
CA PRO A 329 -14.80 -13.77 -0.07
C PRO A 329 -15.87 -14.85 0.15
N TYR A 330 -15.58 -16.14 -0.02
CA TYR A 330 -16.59 -17.20 0.10
C TYR A 330 -16.64 -17.88 1.48
N ILE A 331 -15.62 -17.63 2.31
CA ILE A 331 -15.53 -18.09 3.70
C ILE A 331 -15.38 -16.87 4.60
N GLY A 332 -16.31 -16.71 5.55
CA GLY A 332 -16.35 -15.60 6.50
C GLY A 332 -15.43 -15.79 7.72
N TRP A 333 -15.47 -14.82 8.64
CA TRP A 333 -14.59 -14.75 9.82
C TRP A 333 -14.69 -15.95 10.77
N LYS A 334 -15.86 -16.59 10.83
CA LYS A 334 -16.14 -17.76 11.68
C LYS A 334 -16.09 -19.08 10.88
N GLY A 335 -15.54 -19.06 9.66
CA GLY A 335 -15.45 -20.23 8.77
C GLY A 335 -16.77 -20.59 8.07
N GLN A 336 -17.80 -19.76 8.22
CA GLN A 336 -19.08 -19.95 7.55
C GLN A 336 -18.99 -19.70 6.05
N LYS A 337 -19.79 -20.41 5.25
CA LYS A 337 -19.93 -20.11 3.82
C LYS A 337 -20.73 -18.83 3.64
N GLN A 338 -20.31 -18.00 2.71
CA GLN A 338 -21.00 -16.77 2.32
C GLN A 338 -21.00 -16.62 0.79
N ASP A 339 -21.95 -15.84 0.27
CA ASP A 339 -22.12 -15.59 -1.16
C ASP A 339 -22.08 -14.08 -1.42
N PRO A 340 -20.97 -13.56 -1.97
CA PRO A 340 -20.81 -12.13 -2.22
C PRO A 340 -21.84 -11.50 -3.17
N SER A 341 -22.65 -12.33 -3.84
CA SER A 341 -23.74 -11.86 -4.70
C SER A 341 -25.08 -11.70 -4.00
N LYS A 342 -25.23 -12.18 -2.74
CA LYS A 342 -26.53 -12.30 -2.06
C LYS A 342 -26.70 -11.46 -0.80
N GLY A 343 -25.68 -10.73 -0.35
CA GLY A 343 -25.77 -9.92 0.86
C GLY A 343 -24.44 -9.32 1.28
N LEU A 344 -24.39 -8.72 2.47
CA LEU A 344 -23.17 -8.24 3.12
C LEU A 344 -22.45 -9.40 3.81
N PRO A 345 -21.12 -9.34 4.01
CA PRO A 345 -20.44 -10.36 4.79
C PRO A 345 -20.93 -10.34 6.24
N GLU A 346 -20.94 -11.52 6.85
CA GLU A 346 -21.26 -11.64 8.26
C GLU A 346 -20.05 -11.20 9.10
N ALA A 347 -20.32 -10.39 10.14
CA ALA A 347 -19.32 -9.86 11.06
C ALA A 347 -18.69 -10.93 11.96
#